data_AF-A5HC77-F1
#
_entry.id   AF-A5HC77-F1
#
_cell.length_a   1.000
_cell.length_b   1.000
_cell.length_c   1.000
_cell.angle_alpha   90.00
_cell.angle_beta   90.00
_cell.angle_gamma   90.00
#
_symmetry.space_group_name_H-M   'P 1'
#
loop_
_entity.id
_entity.type
_entity.pdbx_description
1 polymer ?
#
loop_
_entity_poly.entity_id
_entity_poly.type
_entity_poly.pdbx_seq_one_letter_code
_entity_poly.pdbx_strand_id
1 'polypeptide(L)'
;MPEVEQMNEEVKKSDNEKKFWESYIRKYGTTIYHPVGTCKMGLENDPMTVVTEDTKVKGVHGLRVIDASIIPIIVSGNTNIPTISIAERAADIIKLNL
;
A
#
# COMPACT_ATOMS: atom_id res chain seq x y z
N MET A 1 6.90 -6.86 24.54
CA MET A 1 5.93 -5.94 25.16
C MET A 1 5.32 -6.67 26.35
N PRO A 2 5.58 -6.24 27.60
CA PRO A 2 5.19 -6.96 28.82
C PRO A 2 3.69 -7.28 28.89
N GLU A 3 2.84 -6.42 28.33
CA GLU A 3 1.37 -6.58 28.28
C GLU A 3 0.92 -7.76 27.41
N VAL A 4 1.68 -8.08 26.34
CA VAL A 4 1.37 -9.20 25.44
C VAL A 4 1.68 -10.54 26.12
N GLU A 5 2.73 -10.58 26.96
CA GLU A 5 3.10 -11.77 27.72
C GLU A 5 2.08 -12.08 28.83
N GLN A 6 1.64 -11.06 29.58
CA GLN A 6 0.57 -11.22 30.57
C GLN A 6 -0.77 -11.64 29.92
N MET A 7 -1.12 -11.04 28.78
CA MET A 7 -2.32 -11.44 28.05
C MET A 7 -2.25 -12.88 27.51
N ASN A 8 -1.08 -13.34 27.05
CA ASN A 8 -0.91 -14.71 26.56
C ASN A 8 -1.23 -15.76 27.63
N GLU A 9 -1.06 -15.46 28.92
CA GLU A 9 -1.43 -16.37 30.01
C GLU A 9 -2.94 -16.41 30.27
N GLU A 10 -3.67 -15.30 30.09
CA GLU A 10 -5.13 -15.25 30.25
C GLU A 10 -5.86 -15.95 29.10
N VAL A 11 -5.32 -15.85 27.88
CA VAL A 11 -5.89 -16.48 26.67
C VAL A 11 -5.83 -18.00 26.74
N LYS A 12 -4.69 -18.53 27.19
CA LYS A 12 -4.47 -19.98 27.38
C LYS A 12 -5.41 -20.60 28.42
N LYS A 13 -6.03 -19.79 29.28
CA LYS A 13 -6.99 -20.23 30.31
C LYS A 13 -8.44 -20.24 29.83
N SER A 14 -8.75 -19.80 28.61
CA SER A 14 -10.12 -19.79 28.08
C SER A 14 -10.28 -20.71 26.86
N ASP A 15 -11.38 -21.46 26.79
CA ASP A 15 -11.72 -22.38 25.69
C ASP A 15 -12.04 -21.67 24.35
N ASN A 16 -11.64 -20.40 24.17
CA ASN A 16 -12.01 -19.61 22.99
C ASN A 16 -10.91 -18.65 22.50
N GLU A 17 -9.67 -19.16 22.44
CA GLU A 17 -8.47 -18.46 21.94
C GLU A 17 -8.70 -17.69 20.62
N LYS A 18 -9.46 -18.26 19.68
CA LYS A 18 -9.75 -17.59 18.39
C LYS A 18 -10.52 -16.28 18.57
N LYS A 19 -11.58 -16.27 19.40
CA LYS A 19 -12.38 -15.06 19.65
C LYS A 19 -11.56 -13.99 20.35
N PHE A 20 -10.64 -14.40 21.23
CA PHE A 20 -9.72 -13.47 21.85
C PHE A 20 -8.84 -12.78 20.79
N TRP A 21 -8.14 -13.55 19.95
CA TRP A 21 -7.23 -12.97 18.96
C TRP A 21 -7.97 -12.11 17.93
N GLU A 22 -9.18 -12.48 17.53
CA GLU A 22 -10.04 -11.64 16.68
C GLU A 22 -10.36 -10.28 17.34
N SER A 23 -10.75 -10.27 18.62
CA SER A 23 -11.02 -9.03 19.37
C SER A 23 -9.77 -8.18 19.52
N TYR A 24 -8.64 -8.83 19.84
CA TYR A 24 -7.36 -8.16 20.00
C TYR A 24 -6.90 -7.47 18.71
N ILE A 25 -6.92 -8.18 17.58
CA ILE A 25 -6.55 -7.62 16.28
C ILE A 25 -7.49 -6.47 15.89
N ARG A 26 -8.79 -6.56 16.16
CA ARG A 26 -9.75 -5.47 15.89
C ARG A 26 -9.47 -4.23 16.74
N LYS A 27 -9.04 -4.38 17.99
CA LYS A 27 -8.82 -3.27 18.93
C LYS A 27 -7.46 -2.59 18.72
N TYR A 28 -6.41 -3.37 18.43
CA TYR A 28 -5.03 -2.89 18.42
C TYR A 28 -4.36 -2.95 17.04
N GLY A 29 -5.04 -3.53 16.05
CA GLY A 29 -4.59 -3.48 14.65
C GLY A 29 -4.39 -2.03 14.21
N THR A 30 -3.21 -1.74 13.68
CA THR A 30 -2.83 -0.40 13.23
C THR A 30 -2.09 -0.50 11.89
N THR A 31 -1.93 0.64 11.25
CA THR A 31 -1.09 0.74 10.07
C THR A 31 0.39 0.65 10.44
N ILE A 32 1.20 0.16 9.50
CA ILE A 32 2.66 0.31 9.53
C ILE A 32 3.14 1.39 8.56
N TYR A 33 2.24 2.31 8.18
CA TYR A 33 2.52 3.49 7.35
C TYR A 33 2.92 3.18 5.89
N HIS A 34 2.34 2.12 5.32
CA HIS A 34 2.55 1.73 3.91
C HIS A 34 1.29 1.90 3.03
N PRO A 35 0.64 3.08 2.99
CA PRO A 35 -0.50 3.29 2.10
C PRO A 35 -0.07 3.34 0.63
N VAL A 36 -0.86 2.73 -0.25
CA VAL A 36 -0.66 2.68 -1.70
C VAL A 36 -2.01 2.64 -2.44
N GLY A 37 -2.00 2.82 -3.76
CA GLY A 37 -3.08 2.40 -4.65
C GLY A 37 -4.24 3.37 -4.87
N THR A 38 -4.24 4.56 -4.25
CA THR A 38 -5.31 5.56 -4.44
C THR A 38 -5.34 6.19 -5.84
N CYS A 39 -4.24 6.12 -6.59
CA CYS A 39 -4.14 6.55 -7.98
C CYS A 39 -3.66 5.41 -8.88
N LYS A 40 -4.31 4.24 -8.77
CA LYS A 40 -3.97 2.99 -9.45
C LYS A 40 -3.39 3.19 -10.86
N MET A 41 -2.14 2.74 -11.04
CA MET A 41 -1.53 2.57 -12.35
C MET A 41 -2.13 1.34 -13.05
N GLY A 42 -2.50 1.48 -14.32
CA GLY A 42 -3.13 0.39 -15.07
C GLY A 42 -3.27 0.66 -16.57
N LEU A 43 -4.01 -0.24 -17.23
CA LEU A 43 -4.31 -0.12 -18.66
C LEU A 43 -5.35 0.98 -18.91
N GLU A 44 -5.25 1.64 -20.07
CA GLU A 44 -6.17 2.71 -20.47
C GLU A 44 -7.64 2.25 -20.51
N ASN A 45 -7.90 0.99 -20.87
CA ASN A 45 -9.25 0.44 -20.94
C ASN A 45 -9.81 -0.08 -19.60
N ASP A 46 -9.02 -0.12 -18.53
CA ASP A 46 -9.51 -0.47 -17.20
C ASP A 46 -10.24 0.74 -16.58
N PRO A 47 -11.51 0.59 -16.17
CA PRO A 47 -12.29 1.69 -15.57
C PRO A 47 -11.73 2.16 -14.21
N MET A 48 -10.93 1.34 -13.53
CA MET A 48 -10.31 1.69 -12.25
C MET A 48 -8.95 2.38 -12.39
N THR A 49 -8.41 2.48 -13.61
CA THR A 49 -7.13 3.14 -13.88
C THR A 49 -7.24 4.64 -13.65
N VAL A 50 -6.33 5.19 -12.85
CA VAL A 50 -6.18 6.64 -12.64
C VAL A 50 -4.99 7.18 -13.41
N VAL A 51 -3.88 6.44 -13.42
CA VAL A 51 -2.70 6.77 -14.25
C VAL A 51 -2.34 5.62 -15.18
N THR A 52 -1.89 5.94 -16.39
CA THR A 52 -1.38 4.97 -17.36
C THR A 52 0.01 4.45 -16.96
N GLU A 53 0.48 3.40 -17.63
CA GLU A 53 1.82 2.81 -17.42
C GLU A 53 2.97 3.80 -17.60
N ASP A 54 2.75 4.86 -18.37
CA ASP A 54 3.71 5.94 -18.55
C ASP A 54 3.56 7.04 -17.49
N THR A 55 2.77 6.86 -16.43
CA THR A 55 2.49 7.78 -15.29
C THR A 55 1.62 9.00 -15.59
N LYS A 56 0.98 9.09 -16.76
CA LYS A 56 0.08 10.20 -17.09
C LYS A 56 -1.29 9.99 -16.45
N VAL A 57 -1.91 11.07 -15.99
CA VAL A 57 -3.29 11.03 -15.48
C VAL A 57 -4.26 10.83 -16.63
N LYS A 58 -5.10 9.81 -16.51
CA LYS A 58 -6.08 9.45 -17.54
C LYS A 58 -7.03 10.62 -17.80
N GLY A 59 -7.15 11.01 -19.06
CA GLY A 59 -8.02 12.12 -19.50
C GLY A 59 -7.51 13.53 -19.17
N VAL A 60 -6.31 13.69 -18.60
CA VAL A 60 -5.75 15.01 -18.26
C VAL A 60 -4.43 15.23 -18.99
N HIS A 61 -4.35 16.31 -19.76
CA HIS A 61 -3.13 16.64 -20.50
C HIS A 61 -2.07 17.27 -19.59
N GLY A 62 -0.81 16.86 -19.75
CA GLY A 62 0.35 17.49 -19.09
C GLY A 62 0.47 17.21 -17.60
N LEU A 63 -0.32 16.29 -17.03
CA LEU A 63 -0.29 15.94 -15.61
C LEU A 63 0.18 14.49 -15.40
N ARG A 64 1.04 14.29 -14.40
CA ARG A 64 1.55 12.99 -13.98
C ARG A 64 1.44 12.87 -12.46
N VAL A 65 1.27 11.63 -11.97
CA VAL A 65 1.37 11.31 -10.53
C VAL A 65 2.48 10.27 -10.37
N ILE A 66 3.43 10.55 -9.49
CA ILE A 66 4.63 9.72 -9.30
C ILE A 66 4.92 9.64 -7.80
N ASP A 67 4.19 8.78 -7.10
CA ASP A 67 4.40 8.44 -5.68
C ASP A 67 3.82 7.05 -5.38
N ALA A 68 3.73 6.68 -4.10
CA ALA A 68 3.20 5.38 -3.67
C ALA A 68 1.72 5.13 -4.07
N SER A 69 0.95 6.19 -4.33
CA SER A 69 -0.47 6.08 -4.70
C SER A 69 -0.69 5.33 -6.01
N ILE A 70 0.30 5.28 -6.90
CA ILE A 70 0.16 4.63 -8.20
C ILE A 70 0.38 3.11 -8.15
N ILE A 71 0.95 2.60 -7.05
CA ILE A 71 1.24 1.17 -6.86
C ILE A 71 -0.08 0.40 -6.75
N PRO A 72 -0.46 -0.44 -7.74
CA PRO A 72 -1.80 -1.04 -7.79
C PRO A 72 -2.02 -2.14 -6.75
N ILE A 73 -0.95 -2.81 -6.31
CA ILE A 73 -0.97 -3.87 -5.30
C ILE A 73 0.21 -3.63 -4.36
N ILE A 74 -0.06 -3.61 -3.05
CA ILE A 74 0.99 -3.39 -2.04
C ILE A 74 2.08 -4.46 -2.17
N VAL A 75 3.32 -4.02 -2.16
CA VAL A 75 4.47 -4.92 -2.20
C VAL A 75 4.71 -5.57 -0.83
N SER A 76 5.28 -6.77 -0.81
CA SER A 76 5.71 -7.45 0.42
C SER A 76 7.02 -6.86 0.94
N GLY A 77 7.00 -5.60 1.38
CA GLY A 77 8.15 -4.87 1.91
C GLY A 77 7.83 -3.42 2.25
N ASN A 78 8.82 -2.69 2.76
CA ASN A 78 8.66 -1.26 3.05
C ASN A 78 8.48 -0.46 1.77
N THR A 79 7.46 0.40 1.73
CA THR A 79 7.05 1.11 0.50
C THR A 79 8.05 2.16 0.00
N ASN A 80 8.99 2.59 0.84
CA ASN A 80 10.02 3.57 0.48
C ASN A 80 10.82 3.16 -0.77
N ILE A 81 11.36 1.93 -0.79
CA ILE A 81 12.16 1.45 -1.91
C ILE A 81 11.33 1.34 -3.21
N PRO A 82 10.15 0.70 -3.23
CA PRO A 82 9.25 0.72 -4.38
C PRO A 82 8.94 2.13 -4.90
N THR A 83 8.66 3.09 -4.01
CA THR A 83 8.36 4.46 -4.40
C THR A 83 9.56 5.13 -5.08
N ILE A 84 10.76 4.97 -4.54
CA ILE A 84 12.00 5.48 -5.15
C ILE A 84 12.23 4.82 -6.52
N SER A 85 12.13 3.50 -6.62
CA SER A 85 12.33 2.78 -7.88
C SER A 85 11.37 3.21 -8.99
N ILE A 86 10.10 3.45 -8.64
CA ILE A 86 9.10 3.97 -9.57
C ILE A 86 9.44 5.40 -10.00
N ALA A 87 9.86 6.26 -9.06
CA ALA A 87 10.25 7.63 -9.36
C ALA A 87 11.45 7.69 -10.30
N GLU A 88 12.47 6.86 -10.09
CA GLU A 88 13.63 6.73 -11.00
C GLU A 88 13.20 6.32 -12.40
N ARG A 89 12.36 5.28 -12.51
CA ARG A 89 11.84 4.83 -13.81
C ARG A 89 11.01 5.91 -14.50
N ALA A 90 10.18 6.64 -13.75
CA ALA A 90 9.36 7.72 -14.29
C ALA A 90 10.21 8.91 -14.74
N ALA A 91 11.30 9.23 -14.04
CA ALA A 91 12.25 10.26 -14.46
C ALA A 91 12.87 9.93 -15.83
N ASP A 92 13.24 8.67 -16.07
CA ASP A 92 13.72 8.22 -17.38
C ASP A 92 12.66 8.36 -18.47
N ILE A 93 11.41 7.97 -18.18
CA ILE A 93 10.28 8.15 -19.11
C ILE A 93 10.08 9.62 -19.44
N ILE A 94 10.18 10.52 -18.45
CA ILE A 94 10.03 11.96 -18.66
C ILE A 94 11.15 12.50 -19.53
N LYS A 95 12.41 12.15 -19.25
CA LYS A 95 13.58 12.59 -20.04
C LYS A 95 13.50 12.13 -21.49
N LEU A 96 13.00 10.92 -21.76
CA LEU A 96 12.87 10.37 -23.12
C LEU A 96 11.70 10.98 -23.92
N ASN A 97 10.74 11.62 -23.25
CA ASN A 97 9.56 12.24 -23.86
C ASN A 97 9.64 13.78 -23.91
N LEU A 98 10.79 14.34 -23.52
CA LEU A 98 11.18 15.75 -23.74
C LEU A 98 12.08 15.82 -24.97
#